data_AF-A0A6B2LFP0-F1
#
_entry.id   AF-A0A6B2LFP0-F1
#
_cell.length_a   1.000
_cell.length_b   1.000
_cell.length_c   1.000
_cell.angle_alpha   90.00
_cell.angle_beta   90.00
_cell.angle_gamma   90.00
#
_symmetry.space_group_name_H-M   'P 1'
#
loop_
_entity.id
_entity.type
_entity.pdbx_description
1 polymer ?
#
loop_
_entity_poly.entity_id
_entity_poly.type
_entity_poly.pdbx_seq_one_letter_code
_entity_poly.pdbx_strand_id
1 'polypeptide(L)'
;MSGMRKRDYFGLSFLLGLGYFSILNLILWGVSSWVYPIDFSTSLLMGLYGVSYLLGVLWIFKIKKFSGHTEIKHPDHVTDVGLALKWVQNEIHKYNGDPNNIFLMGHSAGGHLVSLLALDPHYILSVGSTLGGVRGVIGLSGVYNFGRLKKGGKLYSWFYLRPLLGTNLSREILFSASPLTHARKTPFNFFLVTASKDMHLPKDADELAQRLRESGVQVERVVVKGFHHTTVS
;
A
#
# COMPACT_ATOMS: atom_id res chain seq x y z
N MET A 1 -15.23 21.92 -26.88
CA MET A 1 -16.26 22.17 -25.85
C MET A 1 -17.48 21.32 -26.19
N SER A 2 -17.78 20.28 -25.41
CA SER A 2 -19.09 19.61 -25.46
C SER A 2 -19.58 19.43 -24.02
N GLY A 3 -20.76 20.00 -23.75
CA GLY A 3 -21.30 20.17 -22.41
C GLY A 3 -21.85 18.87 -21.81
N MET A 4 -21.54 18.68 -20.52
CA MET A 4 -22.24 17.69 -19.68
C MET A 4 -23.68 18.15 -19.39
N ARG A 5 -24.63 17.22 -19.49
CA ARG A 5 -26.07 17.47 -19.29
C ARG A 5 -26.43 17.33 -17.80
N LYS A 6 -27.30 18.21 -17.31
CA LYS A 6 -27.77 18.37 -15.92
C LYS A 6 -28.33 17.10 -15.21
N ARG A 7 -28.43 15.94 -15.87
CA ARG A 7 -28.94 14.69 -15.26
C ARG A 7 -27.90 13.94 -14.41
N ASP A 8 -26.61 14.30 -14.53
CA ASP A 8 -25.52 13.65 -13.78
C ASP A 8 -25.40 14.12 -12.32
N TYR A 9 -26.13 15.18 -11.93
CA TYR A 9 -26.07 15.73 -10.57
C TYR A 9 -26.84 14.91 -9.52
N PHE A 10 -27.94 14.26 -9.90
CA PHE A 10 -28.77 13.53 -8.92
C PHE A 10 -28.09 12.25 -8.38
N GLY A 11 -27.24 11.60 -9.19
CA GLY A 11 -26.42 10.47 -8.74
C GLY A 11 -25.23 10.89 -7.87
N LEU A 12 -24.69 12.10 -8.09
CA LEU A 12 -23.56 12.64 -7.35
C LEU A 12 -23.95 13.04 -5.92
N SER A 13 -25.15 13.59 -5.72
CA SER A 13 -25.65 14.01 -4.40
C SER A 13 -25.99 12.83 -3.47
N PHE A 14 -26.50 11.72 -4.03
CA PHE A 14 -26.81 10.52 -3.24
C PHE A 14 -25.53 9.77 -2.79
N LEU A 15 -24.45 9.84 -3.59
CA LEU A 15 -23.14 9.28 -3.25
C LEU A 15 -22.34 10.14 -2.26
N LEU A 16 -22.51 11.47 -2.29
CA LEU A 16 -21.95 12.37 -1.28
C LEU A 16 -22.58 12.15 0.11
N GLY A 17 -23.86 11.75 0.17
CA GLY A 17 -24.54 11.40 1.42
C GLY A 17 -23.97 10.16 2.12
N LEU A 18 -23.48 9.18 1.37
CA LEU A 18 -22.80 7.99 1.92
C LEU A 18 -21.36 8.30 2.37
N GLY A 19 -20.69 9.26 1.72
CA GLY A 19 -19.42 9.82 2.19
C GLY A 19 -19.55 10.66 3.47
N TYR A 20 -20.75 11.18 3.76
CA TYR A 20 -21.05 11.91 4.99
C TYR A 20 -21.17 10.97 6.21
N PHE A 21 -21.70 9.76 6.00
CA PHE A 21 -21.83 8.72 7.04
C PHE A 21 -20.49 8.12 7.48
N SER A 22 -19.47 8.12 6.61
CA SER A 22 -18.12 7.63 6.93
C SER A 22 -17.28 8.65 7.71
N ILE A 23 -17.50 9.96 7.49
CA ILE A 23 -16.79 11.04 8.19
C ILE A 23 -17.36 11.30 9.59
N LEU A 24 -18.67 11.11 9.81
CA LEU A 24 -19.28 11.20 11.15
C LEU A 24 -18.77 10.12 12.12
N ASN A 25 -18.39 8.94 11.62
CA ASN A 25 -17.80 7.87 12.44
C ASN A 25 -16.32 8.13 12.82
N LEU A 26 -15.60 8.92 12.01
CA LEU A 26 -14.27 9.45 12.36
C LEU A 26 -14.32 10.38 13.58
N ILE A 27 -15.44 11.09 13.81
CA ILE A 27 -15.62 12.04 14.92
C ILE A 27 -15.99 11.31 16.23
N LEU A 28 -16.80 10.24 16.17
CA LEU A 28 -17.19 9.47 17.37
C LEU A 28 -16.05 8.61 17.94
N TRP A 29 -15.04 8.25 17.14
CA TRP A 29 -13.86 7.49 17.58
C TRP A 29 -12.87 8.32 18.42
N GLY A 30 -12.87 9.65 18.25
CA GLY A 30 -12.05 10.56 19.06
C GLY A 30 -12.48 10.66 20.52
N VAL A 31 -13.71 10.24 20.86
CA VAL A 31 -14.28 10.40 22.21
C VAL A 31 -14.37 9.07 22.98
N SER A 32 -14.40 7.92 22.31
CA SER A 32 -14.60 6.60 22.95
C SER A 32 -13.32 5.85 23.32
N SER A 33 -12.17 6.24 22.74
CA SER A 33 -10.87 5.57 22.93
C SER A 33 -10.22 5.79 24.30
N TRP A 34 -10.92 6.44 25.24
CA TRP A 34 -10.48 6.60 26.63
C TRP A 34 -11.17 5.67 27.64
N VAL A 35 -12.18 4.85 27.27
CA VAL A 35 -13.08 4.25 28.29
C VAL A 35 -13.28 2.71 28.26
N TYR A 36 -13.05 1.94 27.19
CA TYR A 36 -13.40 0.50 27.20
C TYR A 36 -12.39 -0.47 26.55
N PRO A 37 -12.15 -1.66 27.16
CA PRO A 37 -11.31 -2.72 26.58
C PRO A 37 -12.06 -3.53 25.51
N ILE A 38 -11.27 -4.22 24.68
CA ILE A 38 -11.56 -4.77 23.34
C ILE A 38 -12.76 -5.75 23.29
N ASP A 39 -13.71 -5.52 22.37
CA ASP A 39 -14.77 -6.45 21.94
C ASP A 39 -15.12 -6.24 20.45
N PHE A 40 -15.65 -7.30 19.80
CA PHE A 40 -16.21 -7.62 18.47
C PHE A 40 -16.34 -6.50 17.39
N SER A 41 -16.45 -5.25 17.80
CA SER A 41 -16.43 -4.04 16.96
C SER A 41 -15.12 -3.83 16.17
N THR A 42 -13.96 -4.27 16.67
CA THR A 42 -12.67 -4.18 15.98
C THR A 42 -12.61 -5.05 14.73
N SER A 43 -13.30 -6.20 14.71
CA SER A 43 -13.39 -7.07 13.54
C SER A 43 -14.25 -6.46 12.42
N LEU A 44 -15.31 -5.72 12.79
CA LEU A 44 -16.15 -4.98 11.85
C LEU A 44 -15.44 -3.72 11.31
N LEU A 45 -14.65 -3.05 12.16
CA LEU A 45 -13.82 -1.90 11.78
C LEU A 45 -12.66 -2.30 10.85
N MET A 46 -11.97 -3.41 11.11
CA MET A 46 -11.00 -3.99 10.15
C MET A 46 -11.66 -4.35 8.82
N GLY A 47 -12.90 -4.84 8.85
CA GLY A 47 -13.74 -5.03 7.66
C GLY A 47 -13.96 -3.73 6.89
N LEU A 48 -14.21 -2.61 7.57
CA LEU A 48 -14.42 -1.28 6.96
C LEU A 48 -13.11 -0.64 6.46
N TYR A 49 -11.97 -0.82 7.15
CA TYR A 49 -10.63 -0.45 6.65
C TYR A 49 -10.25 -1.22 5.38
N GLY A 50 -10.59 -2.52 5.33
CA GLY A 50 -10.47 -3.34 4.12
C GLY A 50 -11.33 -2.80 2.97
N VAL A 51 -12.54 -2.31 3.27
CA VAL A 51 -13.42 -1.67 2.27
C VAL A 51 -12.85 -0.32 1.79
N SER A 52 -12.23 0.49 2.65
CA SER A 52 -11.55 1.74 2.22
C SER A 52 -10.33 1.47 1.32
N TYR A 53 -9.52 0.46 1.66
CA TYR A 53 -8.40 -0.01 0.82
C TYR A 53 -8.90 -0.54 -0.53
N LEU A 54 -9.97 -1.35 -0.51
CA LEU A 54 -10.60 -1.87 -1.72
C LEU A 54 -11.16 -0.74 -2.59
N LEU A 55 -11.76 0.30 -2.01
CA LEU A 55 -12.30 1.44 -2.75
C LEU A 55 -11.19 2.32 -3.36
N GLY A 56 -10.04 2.48 -2.71
CA GLY A 56 -8.87 3.17 -3.28
C GLY A 56 -8.26 2.40 -4.46
N VAL A 57 -8.12 1.07 -4.31
CA VAL A 57 -7.65 0.17 -5.37
C VAL A 57 -8.65 0.11 -6.54
N LEU A 58 -9.96 0.02 -6.25
CA LEU A 58 -11.02 0.05 -7.25
C LEU A 58 -11.11 1.40 -7.98
N TRP A 59 -10.82 2.51 -7.29
CA TRP A 59 -10.75 3.84 -7.90
C TRP A 59 -9.59 3.93 -8.89
N ILE A 60 -8.41 3.38 -8.56
CA ILE A 60 -7.24 3.30 -9.46
C ILE A 60 -7.54 2.41 -10.68
N PHE A 61 -8.13 1.23 -10.48
CA PHE A 61 -8.56 0.37 -11.60
C PHE A 61 -9.60 1.05 -12.48
N LYS A 62 -10.51 1.84 -11.89
CA LYS A 62 -11.52 2.60 -12.63
C LYS A 62 -10.90 3.72 -13.47
N ILE A 63 -9.91 4.46 -12.93
CA ILE A 63 -9.17 5.50 -13.67
C ILE A 63 -8.46 4.90 -14.90
N LYS A 64 -7.76 3.76 -14.76
CA LYS A 64 -7.04 3.14 -15.89
C LYS A 64 -7.95 2.46 -16.91
N LYS A 65 -9.10 1.93 -16.48
CA LYS A 65 -10.15 1.47 -17.40
C LYS A 65 -10.70 2.63 -18.23
N PHE A 66 -10.83 3.83 -17.66
CA PHE A 66 -11.23 5.04 -18.40
C PHE A 66 -10.12 5.57 -19.34
N SER A 67 -8.83 5.29 -19.08
CA SER A 67 -7.71 5.65 -19.97
C SER A 67 -7.39 4.59 -21.04
N GLY A 68 -8.20 3.54 -21.17
CA GLY A 68 -8.02 2.49 -22.18
C GLY A 68 -6.90 1.48 -21.89
N HIS A 69 -6.28 1.53 -20.72
CA HIS A 69 -5.24 0.59 -20.31
C HIS A 69 -5.87 -0.61 -19.60
N THR A 70 -5.78 -1.80 -20.21
CA THR A 70 -6.43 -3.03 -19.69
C THR A 70 -5.54 -3.87 -18.77
N GLU A 71 -4.23 -3.61 -18.75
CA GLU A 71 -3.27 -4.30 -17.87
C GLU A 71 -2.38 -3.28 -17.12
N ILE A 72 -2.34 -3.37 -15.79
CA ILE A 72 -1.43 -2.59 -14.94
C ILE A 72 -0.15 -3.40 -14.74
N LYS A 73 0.99 -2.89 -15.22
CA LYS A 73 2.30 -3.56 -15.11
C LYS A 73 3.26 -2.78 -14.22
N HIS A 74 4.48 -3.27 -14.05
CA HIS A 74 5.57 -2.45 -13.54
C HIS A 74 6.06 -1.46 -14.60
N PRO A 75 6.28 -0.18 -14.25
CA PRO A 75 6.20 0.43 -12.92
C PRO A 75 4.84 1.05 -12.52
N ASP A 76 3.88 1.07 -13.44
CA ASP A 76 2.56 1.69 -13.33
C ASP A 76 1.85 1.54 -11.96
N HIS A 77 1.82 0.34 -11.39
CA HIS A 77 1.19 0.07 -10.09
C HIS A 77 1.83 0.86 -8.93
N VAL A 78 3.15 1.10 -8.96
CA VAL A 78 3.85 1.89 -7.92
C VAL A 78 3.57 3.37 -8.11
N THR A 79 3.55 3.82 -9.36
CA THR A 79 3.18 5.19 -9.75
C THR A 79 1.77 5.52 -9.27
N ASP A 80 0.83 4.59 -9.36
CA ASP A 80 -0.54 4.77 -8.87
C ASP A 80 -0.59 4.98 -7.35
N VAL A 81 0.26 4.29 -6.57
CA VAL A 81 0.40 4.56 -5.13
C VAL A 81 1.02 5.94 -4.88
N GLY A 82 1.95 6.37 -5.73
CA GLY A 82 2.48 7.73 -5.70
C GLY A 82 1.41 8.80 -5.95
N LEU A 83 0.51 8.59 -6.91
CA LEU A 83 -0.64 9.47 -7.16
C LEU A 83 -1.59 9.51 -5.96
N ALA A 84 -1.84 8.37 -5.32
CA ALA A 84 -2.66 8.31 -4.12
C ALA A 84 -2.03 9.10 -2.96
N LEU A 85 -0.72 8.93 -2.72
CA LEU A 85 0.00 9.71 -1.71
C LEU A 85 -0.07 11.21 -2.00
N LYS A 86 0.14 11.62 -3.26
CA LYS A 86 0.01 13.03 -3.67
C LYS A 86 -1.38 13.58 -3.37
N TRP A 87 -2.42 12.81 -3.66
CA TRP A 87 -3.79 13.21 -3.34
C TRP A 87 -3.99 13.37 -1.83
N VAL A 88 -3.50 12.42 -1.02
CA VAL A 88 -3.55 12.51 0.44
C VAL A 88 -2.84 13.78 0.93
N GLN A 89 -1.62 14.03 0.49
CA GLN A 89 -0.84 15.22 0.86
C GLN A 89 -1.59 16.52 0.55
N ASN A 90 -2.31 16.56 -0.58
CA ASN A 90 -3.03 17.76 -1.02
C ASN A 90 -4.40 17.93 -0.34
N GLU A 91 -5.09 16.84 -0.04
CA GLU A 91 -6.53 16.86 0.23
C GLU A 91 -6.91 16.41 1.65
N ILE A 92 -6.03 15.71 2.37
CA ILE A 92 -6.39 15.08 3.66
C ILE A 92 -6.79 16.09 4.74
N HIS A 93 -6.31 17.33 4.65
CA HIS A 93 -6.71 18.43 5.53
C HIS A 93 -8.23 18.72 5.49
N LYS A 94 -8.89 18.46 4.36
CA LYS A 94 -10.35 18.59 4.21
C LYS A 94 -11.12 17.53 5.00
N TYR A 95 -10.43 16.49 5.43
CA TYR A 95 -10.95 15.36 6.20
C TYR A 95 -10.35 15.29 7.61
N ASN A 96 -9.85 16.41 8.14
CA ASN A 96 -9.21 16.53 9.45
C ASN A 96 -7.94 15.68 9.64
N GLY A 97 -7.30 15.21 8.56
CA GLY A 97 -5.98 14.58 8.66
C GLY A 97 -4.84 15.57 8.45
N ASP A 98 -3.67 15.23 8.98
CA ASP A 98 -2.45 16.04 8.88
C ASP A 98 -1.57 15.55 7.70
N PRO A 99 -1.36 16.35 6.64
CA PRO A 99 -0.50 15.97 5.53
C PRO A 99 0.99 15.84 5.91
N ASN A 100 1.39 16.30 7.11
CA ASN A 100 2.75 16.17 7.65
C ASN A 100 2.94 14.98 8.59
N ASN A 101 1.91 14.14 8.74
CA ASN A 101 1.92 12.98 9.64
C ASN A 101 1.30 11.74 8.96
N ILE A 102 1.98 11.24 7.93
CA ILE A 102 1.51 10.13 7.09
C ILE A 102 2.34 8.88 7.37
N PHE A 103 1.70 7.73 7.56
CA PHE A 103 2.36 6.42 7.55
C PHE A 103 1.94 5.66 6.30
N LEU A 104 2.92 5.10 5.58
CA LEU A 104 2.63 4.22 4.45
C LEU A 104 2.53 2.79 4.96
N MET A 105 1.40 2.13 4.71
CA MET A 105 1.15 0.79 5.19
C MET A 105 0.58 -0.08 4.07
N GLY A 106 0.98 -1.35 4.04
CA GLY A 106 0.37 -2.30 3.12
C GLY A 106 0.59 -3.75 3.52
N HIS A 107 -0.35 -4.60 3.11
CA HIS A 107 -0.29 -6.06 3.29
C HIS A 107 0.04 -6.77 1.98
N SER A 108 0.89 -7.80 2.03
CA SER A 108 1.24 -8.61 0.85
C SER A 108 1.79 -7.77 -0.30
N ALA A 109 1.08 -7.71 -1.43
CA ALA A 109 1.45 -6.84 -2.55
C ALA A 109 1.42 -5.35 -2.18
N GLY A 110 0.56 -4.94 -1.23
CA GLY A 110 0.57 -3.60 -0.68
C GLY A 110 1.85 -3.31 0.10
N GLY A 111 2.36 -4.28 0.87
CA GLY A 111 3.61 -4.16 1.62
C GLY A 111 4.82 -3.99 0.69
N HIS A 112 4.80 -4.69 -0.45
CA HIS A 112 5.73 -4.49 -1.57
C HIS A 112 5.66 -3.05 -2.08
N LEU A 113 4.46 -2.59 -2.46
CA LEU A 113 4.21 -1.29 -3.08
C LEU A 113 4.70 -0.12 -2.23
N VAL A 114 4.29 -0.08 -0.95
CA VAL A 114 4.66 1.03 -0.06
C VAL A 114 6.15 1.05 0.24
N SER A 115 6.78 -0.12 0.34
CA SER A 115 8.22 -0.22 0.56
C SER A 115 9.00 0.21 -0.68
N LEU A 116 8.56 -0.20 -1.88
CA LEU A 116 9.20 0.21 -3.13
C LEU A 116 9.07 1.71 -3.37
N LEU A 117 7.89 2.29 -3.15
CA LEU A 117 7.67 3.74 -3.28
C LEU A 117 8.58 4.52 -2.31
N ALA A 118 8.74 4.06 -1.07
CA ALA A 118 9.55 4.73 -0.07
C ALA A 118 11.06 4.59 -0.31
N LEU A 119 11.49 3.47 -0.89
CA LEU A 119 12.91 3.18 -1.15
C LEU A 119 13.37 3.66 -2.52
N ASP A 120 12.46 3.89 -3.47
CA ASP A 120 12.78 4.46 -4.78
C ASP A 120 11.93 5.73 -5.05
N PRO A 121 12.46 6.91 -4.68
CA PRO A 121 11.76 8.19 -4.87
C PRO A 121 11.47 8.54 -6.33
N HIS A 122 12.09 7.88 -7.32
CA HIS A 122 11.81 8.15 -8.73
C HIS A 122 10.30 8.01 -9.03
N TYR A 123 9.62 7.04 -8.41
CA TYR A 123 8.18 6.83 -8.60
C TYR A 123 7.34 8.03 -8.13
N ILE A 124 7.58 8.57 -6.92
CA ILE A 124 6.82 9.73 -6.43
C ILE A 124 7.20 11.02 -7.21
N LEU A 125 8.46 11.14 -7.62
CA LEU A 125 8.93 12.28 -8.40
C LEU A 125 8.29 12.31 -9.80
N SER A 126 8.09 11.14 -10.41
CA SER A 126 7.45 11.01 -11.73
C SER A 126 6.01 11.55 -11.78
N VAL A 127 5.33 11.61 -10.62
CA VAL A 127 3.97 12.17 -10.51
C VAL A 127 3.97 13.61 -10.01
N GLY A 128 5.15 14.24 -9.94
CA GLY A 128 5.34 15.60 -9.46
C GLY A 128 5.00 15.76 -7.98
N SER A 129 5.40 14.81 -7.13
CA SER A 129 5.31 14.93 -5.67
C SER A 129 6.60 14.44 -5.00
N THR A 130 6.62 14.46 -3.66
CA THR A 130 7.72 13.97 -2.82
C THR A 130 7.18 13.07 -1.72
N LEU A 131 8.07 12.41 -0.96
CA LEU A 131 7.69 11.69 0.26
C LEU A 131 7.53 12.62 1.49
N GLY A 132 7.30 13.92 1.27
CA GLY A 132 7.05 14.88 2.34
C GLY A 132 5.90 14.48 3.25
N GLY A 133 6.06 14.69 4.55
CA GLY A 133 5.07 14.31 5.56
C GLY A 133 5.01 12.82 5.90
N VAL A 134 5.69 11.94 5.15
CA VAL A 134 5.80 10.52 5.50
C VAL A 134 6.72 10.34 6.70
N ARG A 135 6.25 9.60 7.71
CA ARG A 135 6.95 9.35 8.99
C ARG A 135 7.51 7.94 9.13
N GLY A 136 6.97 6.99 8.37
CA GLY A 136 7.42 5.61 8.42
C GLY A 136 6.69 4.72 7.44
N VAL A 137 7.21 3.50 7.32
CA VAL A 137 6.69 2.47 6.43
C VAL A 137 6.37 1.21 7.24
N ILE A 138 5.17 0.69 7.06
CA ILE A 138 4.68 -0.52 7.71
C ILE A 138 4.42 -1.57 6.64
N GLY A 139 5.23 -2.63 6.64
CA GLY A 139 5.08 -3.75 5.73
C GLY A 139 4.52 -4.97 6.46
N LEU A 140 3.28 -5.34 6.15
CA LEU A 140 2.67 -6.56 6.66
C LEU A 140 2.78 -7.68 5.62
N SER A 141 3.49 -8.75 5.93
CA SER A 141 3.69 -9.92 5.08
C SER A 141 4.01 -9.55 3.63
N GLY A 142 4.87 -8.54 3.44
CA GLY A 142 5.20 -8.01 2.13
C GLY A 142 6.15 -8.93 1.36
N VAL A 143 6.13 -8.78 0.03
CA VAL A 143 7.12 -9.42 -0.86
C VAL A 143 8.21 -8.40 -1.18
N TYR A 144 9.45 -8.68 -0.80
CA TYR A 144 10.55 -7.71 -0.94
C TYR A 144 11.62 -8.15 -1.94
N ASN A 145 11.63 -9.43 -2.34
CA ASN A 145 12.63 -10.01 -3.24
C ASN A 145 11.96 -10.82 -4.36
N PHE A 146 11.70 -10.19 -5.50
CA PHE A 146 11.12 -10.88 -6.66
C PHE A 146 12.06 -11.91 -7.29
N GLY A 147 13.38 -11.76 -7.09
CA GLY A 147 14.36 -12.79 -7.45
C GLY A 147 14.11 -14.12 -6.70
N ARG A 148 13.74 -14.05 -5.42
CA ARG A 148 13.31 -15.24 -4.64
C ARG A 148 11.97 -15.75 -5.13
N LEU A 149 11.00 -14.86 -5.32
CA LEU A 149 9.67 -15.24 -5.77
C LEU A 149 9.72 -16.00 -7.11
N LYS A 150 10.58 -15.58 -8.05
CA LYS A 150 10.82 -16.29 -9.32
C LYS A 150 11.36 -17.70 -9.12
N LYS A 151 12.28 -17.89 -8.15
CA LYS A 151 12.84 -19.21 -7.82
C LYS A 151 11.81 -20.16 -7.18
N GLY A 152 10.66 -19.64 -6.70
CA GLY A 152 9.54 -20.42 -6.18
C GLY A 152 8.84 -21.32 -7.21
N GLY A 153 9.22 -21.24 -8.49
CA GLY A 153 8.79 -22.17 -9.53
C GLY A 153 8.02 -21.51 -10.67
N LYS A 154 7.86 -22.26 -11.77
CA LYS A 154 7.19 -21.78 -12.99
C LYS A 154 5.73 -21.39 -12.74
N LEU A 155 5.01 -22.16 -11.91
CA LEU A 155 3.61 -21.91 -11.58
C LEU A 155 3.45 -20.61 -10.79
N TYR A 156 4.24 -20.42 -9.72
CA TYR A 156 4.27 -19.18 -8.94
C TYR A 156 4.62 -17.95 -9.79
N SER A 157 5.62 -18.08 -10.65
CA SER A 157 5.99 -17.00 -11.58
C SER A 157 4.86 -16.67 -12.55
N TRP A 158 4.13 -17.68 -13.03
CA TRP A 158 3.02 -17.49 -13.96
C TRP A 158 1.84 -16.76 -13.31
N PHE A 159 1.48 -17.11 -12.08
CA PHE A 159 0.36 -16.49 -11.37
C PHE A 159 0.67 -15.10 -10.81
N TYR A 160 1.86 -14.89 -10.23
CA TYR A 160 2.15 -13.66 -9.48
C TYR A 160 3.06 -12.68 -10.22
N LEU A 161 4.07 -13.17 -10.95
CA LEU A 161 5.07 -12.29 -11.56
C LEU A 161 4.71 -11.88 -12.98
N ARG A 162 4.19 -12.78 -13.82
CA ARG A 162 3.89 -12.46 -15.23
C ARG A 162 2.80 -11.41 -15.42
N PRO A 163 1.70 -11.41 -14.65
CA PRO A 163 0.70 -10.35 -14.75
C PRO A 163 1.27 -8.99 -14.36
N LEU A 164 2.22 -8.97 -13.41
CA LEU A 164 2.81 -7.75 -12.87
C LEU A 164 3.99 -7.21 -13.69
N LEU A 165 4.93 -8.07 -14.08
CA LEU A 165 6.22 -7.72 -14.69
C LEU A 165 6.29 -8.05 -16.19
N GLY A 166 5.23 -8.64 -16.74
CA GLY A 166 5.22 -9.17 -18.10
C GLY A 166 5.85 -10.56 -18.22
N THR A 167 5.86 -11.09 -19.45
CA THR A 167 6.32 -12.46 -19.72
C THR A 167 7.84 -12.62 -19.65
N ASN A 168 8.58 -11.55 -19.96
CA ASN A 168 10.04 -11.52 -19.88
C ASN A 168 10.52 -11.12 -18.47
N LEU A 169 10.66 -12.12 -17.60
CA LEU A 169 11.20 -11.94 -16.24
C LEU A 169 12.73 -11.84 -16.25
N SER A 170 13.26 -10.79 -16.88
CA SER A 170 14.68 -10.48 -16.95
C SER A 170 15.26 -10.18 -15.55
N ARG A 171 16.60 -10.23 -15.40
CA ARG A 171 17.23 -9.86 -14.13
C ARG A 171 16.96 -8.40 -13.78
N GLU A 172 16.94 -7.53 -14.78
CA GLU A 172 16.72 -6.10 -14.64
C GLU A 172 15.33 -5.76 -14.10
N ILE A 173 14.25 -6.33 -14.67
CA ILE A 173 12.89 -6.05 -14.20
C ILE A 173 12.63 -6.58 -12.78
N LEU A 174 13.22 -7.73 -12.43
CA LEU A 174 13.14 -8.26 -11.08
C LEU A 174 13.91 -7.39 -10.10
N PHE A 175 15.05 -6.84 -10.53
CA PHE A 175 15.86 -5.93 -9.73
C PHE A 175 15.13 -4.61 -9.53
N SER A 176 14.60 -3.98 -10.58
CA SER A 176 13.88 -2.70 -10.46
C SER A 176 12.63 -2.82 -9.60
N ALA A 177 11.94 -3.96 -9.68
CA ALA A 177 10.68 -4.17 -8.95
C ALA A 177 10.85 -4.73 -7.53
N SER A 178 12.06 -5.00 -7.04
CA SER A 178 12.27 -5.54 -5.68
C SER A 178 12.60 -4.44 -4.68
N PRO A 179 11.82 -4.19 -3.61
CA PRO A 179 12.22 -3.27 -2.54
C PRO A 179 13.62 -3.54 -1.97
N LEU A 180 14.01 -4.82 -1.86
CA LEU A 180 15.30 -5.24 -1.32
C LEU A 180 16.51 -4.66 -2.07
N THR A 181 16.43 -4.53 -3.39
CA THR A 181 17.55 -4.05 -4.22
C THR A 181 17.72 -2.54 -4.14
N HIS A 182 16.68 -1.83 -3.69
CA HIS A 182 16.69 -0.38 -3.47
C HIS A 182 16.98 0.02 -2.02
N ALA A 183 17.08 -0.97 -1.12
CA ALA A 183 17.34 -0.75 0.30
C ALA A 183 18.69 -0.04 0.50
N ARG A 184 18.58 1.21 0.93
CA ARG A 184 19.68 2.16 1.18
C ARG A 184 19.30 3.07 2.35
N LYS A 185 20.20 3.97 2.73
CA LYS A 185 19.90 4.98 3.76
C LYS A 185 18.70 5.82 3.33
N THR A 186 17.73 5.96 4.23
CA THR A 186 16.48 6.70 4.04
C THR A 186 16.06 7.36 5.36
N PRO A 187 15.33 8.49 5.36
CA PRO A 187 14.84 9.10 6.59
C PRO A 187 13.69 8.32 7.25
N PHE A 188 13.12 7.31 6.58
CA PHE A 188 11.97 6.57 7.10
C PHE A 188 12.39 5.38 7.94
N ASN A 189 11.80 5.25 9.12
CA ASN A 189 11.85 4.01 9.90
C ASN A 189 10.89 2.98 9.29
N PHE A 190 11.26 1.70 9.42
CA PHE A 190 10.45 0.59 8.93
C PHE A 190 9.93 -0.28 10.07
N PHE A 191 8.67 -0.67 9.98
CA PHE A 191 8.08 -1.72 10.80
C PHE A 191 7.63 -2.87 9.92
N LEU A 192 8.29 -4.02 10.06
CA LEU A 192 8.10 -5.19 9.20
C LEU A 192 7.51 -6.35 10.00
N VAL A 193 6.24 -6.66 9.73
CA VAL A 193 5.50 -7.73 10.41
C VAL A 193 5.25 -8.86 9.43
N THR A 194 5.44 -10.10 9.85
CA THR A 194 5.09 -11.29 9.06
C THR A 194 4.47 -12.35 9.96
N ALA A 195 3.71 -13.28 9.41
CA ALA A 195 3.20 -14.43 10.14
C ALA A 195 4.23 -15.56 10.12
N SER A 196 4.30 -16.37 11.19
CA SER A 196 5.27 -17.47 11.25
C SER A 196 5.04 -18.55 10.20
N LYS A 197 3.82 -18.65 9.65
CA LYS A 197 3.47 -19.64 8.62
C LYS A 197 3.46 -19.06 7.20
N ASP A 198 4.05 -17.87 7.00
CA ASP A 198 4.06 -17.16 5.71
C ASP A 198 5.17 -17.64 4.77
N MET A 199 5.11 -18.89 4.31
CA MET A 199 6.01 -19.41 3.27
C MET A 199 7.46 -18.85 3.34
N HIS A 200 7.86 -18.00 2.39
CA HIS A 200 9.18 -17.36 2.32
C HIS A 200 9.19 -15.89 2.76
N LEU A 201 8.05 -15.30 3.12
CA LEU A 201 7.93 -13.87 3.39
C LEU A 201 8.66 -13.41 4.67
N PRO A 202 8.72 -14.20 5.77
CA PRO A 202 9.57 -13.89 6.90
C PRO A 202 11.03 -13.71 6.49
N LYS A 203 11.53 -14.59 5.60
CA LYS A 203 12.90 -14.50 5.09
C LYS A 203 13.11 -13.27 4.22
N ASP A 204 12.16 -12.93 3.36
CA ASP A 204 12.23 -11.69 2.56
C ASP A 204 12.25 -10.44 3.45
N ALA A 205 11.43 -10.43 4.51
CA ALA A 205 11.38 -9.34 5.48
C ALA A 205 12.68 -9.24 6.30
N ASP A 206 13.28 -10.38 6.65
CA ASP A 206 14.56 -10.43 7.38
C ASP A 206 15.70 -9.88 6.52
N GLU A 207 15.76 -10.24 5.23
CA GLU A 207 16.75 -9.72 4.29
C GLU A 207 16.61 -8.21 4.07
N LEU A 208 15.38 -7.72 3.91
CA LEU A 208 15.13 -6.28 3.79
C LEU A 208 15.54 -5.55 5.08
N ALA A 209 15.15 -6.08 6.23
CA ALA A 209 15.49 -5.50 7.53
C ALA A 209 17.01 -5.42 7.73
N GLN A 210 17.73 -6.50 7.40
CA GLN A 210 19.18 -6.53 7.48
C GLN A 210 19.79 -5.45 6.58
N ARG A 211 19.41 -5.39 5.31
CA ARG A 211 20.00 -4.44 4.35
C ARG A 211 19.76 -2.97 4.72
N LEU A 212 18.58 -2.67 5.27
CA LEU A 212 18.24 -1.34 5.78
C LEU A 212 19.06 -0.99 7.03
N ARG A 213 19.20 -1.91 7.98
CA ARG A 213 20.02 -1.72 9.18
C ARG A 213 21.49 -1.49 8.85
N GLU A 214 22.04 -2.27 7.91
CA GLU A 214 23.40 -2.07 7.37
C GLU A 214 23.59 -0.66 6.77
N SER A 215 22.52 -0.05 6.28
CA SER A 215 22.52 1.32 5.74
C SER A 215 22.23 2.39 6.79
N GLY A 216 22.11 2.04 8.07
CA GLY A 216 21.86 2.95 9.19
C GLY A 216 20.38 3.32 9.41
N VAL A 217 19.44 2.56 8.84
CA VAL A 217 17.99 2.79 9.00
C VAL A 217 17.47 2.02 10.22
N GLN A 218 16.58 2.63 11.01
CA GLN A 218 15.92 1.92 12.09
C GLN A 218 14.82 1.01 11.53
N VAL A 219 14.88 -0.26 11.89
CA VAL A 219 13.90 -1.26 11.48
C VAL A 219 13.45 -2.09 12.67
N GLU A 220 12.17 -2.03 12.96
CA GLU A 220 11.49 -2.96 13.86
C GLU A 220 10.95 -4.15 13.05
N ARG A 221 11.17 -5.37 13.55
CA ARG A 221 10.89 -6.61 12.84
C ARG A 221 10.16 -7.59 13.76
N VAL A 222 8.94 -7.99 13.41
CA VAL A 222 8.08 -8.85 14.24
C VAL A 222 7.56 -10.06 13.45
N VAL A 223 7.74 -11.26 14.01
CA VAL A 223 7.10 -12.48 13.49
C VAL A 223 5.98 -12.90 14.44
N VAL A 224 4.74 -12.88 13.96
CA VAL A 224 3.56 -13.27 14.74
C VAL A 224 3.41 -14.79 14.69
N LYS A 225 3.59 -15.45 15.85
CA LYS A 225 3.57 -16.91 15.96
C LYS A 225 2.16 -17.48 15.82
N GLY A 226 2.02 -18.56 15.05
CA GLY A 226 0.77 -19.32 14.91
C GLY A 226 -0.15 -18.85 13.78
N PHE A 227 0.06 -17.62 13.30
CA PHE A 227 -0.74 -16.99 12.25
C PHE A 227 -0.26 -17.35 10.83
N HIS A 228 -1.18 -17.20 9.89
CA HIS A 228 -1.01 -17.31 8.45
C HIS A 228 -1.15 -15.95 7.76
N HIS A 229 -0.82 -15.93 6.47
CA HIS A 229 -0.73 -14.74 5.62
C HIS A 229 -1.94 -13.82 5.68
N THR A 230 -3.15 -14.37 5.77
CA THR A 230 -4.41 -13.61 5.80
C THR A 230 -4.89 -13.24 7.20
N THR A 231 -4.24 -13.78 8.24
CA THR A 231 -4.68 -13.63 9.64
C THR A 231 -3.76 -12.72 10.46
N VAL A 232 -2.68 -12.24 9.86
CA VAL A 232 -1.66 -11.39 10.49
C VAL A 232 -1.98 -9.89 10.45
N SER A 233 -3.16 -9.53 9.96
CA SER A 233 -3.69 -8.17 9.88
C SER A 233 -4.69 -7.87 10.98
#